data_AF-A0A968JUW0-F1
#
_entry.id   AF-A0A968JUW0-F1
#
_cell.length_a   1.000
_cell.length_b   1.000
_cell.length_c   1.000
_cell.angle_alpha   90.00
_cell.angle_beta   90.00
_cell.angle_gamma   90.00
#
_symmetry.space_group_name_H-M   'P 1'
#
loop_
_entity.id
_entity.type
_entity.pdbx_description
1 polymer ?
#
loop_
_entity_poly.entity_id
_entity_poly.type
_entity_poly.pdbx_seq_one_letter_code
_entity_poly.pdbx_strand_id
1 'polypeptide(L)'
;MAGKPMVNEEQINFASDGHIAVIETIKTPIFSADGAVTGVLGIAREITERKKAEIELRTAKEKAEENEEKFRTLFEISPIANAIIEKETGLIKEVNPAFESSTGFKRKEIIGQKAGDLKIWSAPERYRLVREWKLNTNLKNLEVKYSTKWNEDRTGLLSVTPAFISGKGYYFAMNLDITERIKAELAVRESEANLNAVVNNRNESIWSIDKDFNFLILNNFFIDSFEKVFQIKLKKGINVKDVLPGDQFMFWKQKYEKSLKGNRITFEFEIPVGKSVVHMRFILTQL
;
A
#
# COMPACT_ATOMS: atom_id res chain seq x y z
N MET A 1 -30.03 18.91 56.15
CA MET A 1 -29.82 20.16 56.92
C MET A 1 -30.99 21.09 56.62
N ALA A 2 -31.93 21.23 57.55
CA ALA A 2 -33.06 22.14 57.40
C ALA A 2 -32.58 23.59 57.56
N GLY A 3 -33.00 24.49 56.65
CA GLY A 3 -32.74 25.94 56.77
C GLY A 3 -31.90 26.60 55.67
N LYS A 4 -31.36 25.87 54.69
CA LYS A 4 -30.57 26.45 53.58
C LYS A 4 -31.35 26.47 52.27
N PRO A 5 -31.10 27.44 51.36
CA PRO A 5 -31.62 27.39 50.01
C PRO A 5 -31.24 26.07 49.33
N MET A 6 -32.20 25.45 48.66
CA MET A 6 -31.99 24.21 47.90
C MET A 6 -32.30 24.47 46.43
N VAL A 7 -31.39 24.09 45.55
CA VAL A 7 -31.52 24.19 44.10
C VAL A 7 -31.73 22.79 43.54
N ASN A 8 -32.82 22.58 42.81
CA ASN A 8 -33.15 21.32 42.15
C ASN A 8 -33.42 21.54 40.67
N GLU A 9 -32.99 20.61 39.82
CA GLU A 9 -33.42 20.52 38.43
C GLU A 9 -34.38 19.35 38.29
N GLU A 10 -35.59 19.60 37.80
CA GLU A 10 -36.64 18.59 37.68
C GLU A 10 -37.26 18.67 36.29
N GLN A 11 -37.50 17.51 35.67
CA GLN A 11 -38.21 17.44 34.40
C GLN A 11 -39.72 17.38 34.70
N ILE A 12 -40.45 18.39 34.25
CA ILE A 12 -41.88 18.53 34.51
C ILE A 12 -42.64 18.36 33.20
N ASN A 13 -43.68 17.53 33.23
CA ASN A 13 -44.67 17.44 32.18
C ASN A 13 -45.86 18.32 32.58
N PHE A 14 -46.08 19.39 31.83
CA PHE A 14 -47.12 20.36 32.13
C PHE A 14 -48.48 19.82 31.68
N ALA A 15 -49.36 19.53 32.63
CA ALA A 15 -50.69 18.99 32.34
C ALA A 15 -51.58 19.94 31.51
N SER A 16 -51.24 21.23 31.43
CA SER A 16 -51.99 22.26 30.72
C SER A 16 -51.93 22.14 29.20
N ASP A 17 -50.79 21.76 28.65
CA ASP A 17 -50.48 21.77 27.21
C ASP A 17 -49.57 20.61 26.78
N GLY A 18 -49.19 19.73 27.72
CA GLY A 18 -48.34 18.57 27.49
C GLY A 18 -46.88 18.89 27.23
N HIS A 19 -46.43 20.14 27.40
CA HIS A 19 -45.03 20.47 27.17
C HIS A 19 -44.15 19.87 28.28
N ILE A 20 -42.99 19.37 27.88
CA ILE A 20 -41.99 18.83 28.79
C ILE A 20 -40.88 19.86 28.91
N ALA A 21 -40.64 20.33 30.13
CA ALA A 21 -39.63 21.34 30.40
C ALA A 21 -38.73 20.93 31.57
N VAL A 22 -37.47 21.35 31.50
CA VAL A 22 -36.53 21.23 32.62
C VAL A 22 -36.66 22.50 33.44
N ILE A 23 -37.07 22.35 34.70
CA ILE A 23 -37.29 23.46 35.62
C ILE A 23 -36.22 23.44 36.69
N GLU A 24 -35.47 24.54 36.79
CA GLU A 24 -34.61 24.84 37.93
C GLU A 24 -35.48 25.50 39.01
N THR A 25 -35.56 24.87 40.19
CA THR A 25 -36.29 25.44 41.33
C THR A 25 -35.33 25.78 42.45
N ILE A 26 -35.52 26.95 43.05
CA ILE A 26 -34.83 27.37 44.26
C ILE A 26 -35.89 27.49 45.35
N LYS A 27 -35.75 26.72 46.43
CA LYS A 27 -36.65 26.72 47.58
C LYS A 27 -35.90 27.22 48.81
N THR A 28 -36.38 28.33 49.37
CA THR A 28 -35.79 28.99 50.54
C THR A 28 -36.83 29.04 51.68
N PRO A 29 -36.52 28.55 52.88
CA PRO A 29 -37.43 28.62 54.02
C PRO A 29 -37.62 30.07 54.48
N ILE A 30 -38.86 30.42 54.83
CA ILE A 30 -39.22 31.70 55.45
C ILE A 30 -39.32 31.45 56.95
N PHE A 31 -38.72 32.35 57.75
CA PHE A 31 -38.70 32.25 59.20
C PHE A 31 -39.55 33.35 59.85
N SER A 32 -40.22 33.04 60.95
CA SER A 32 -40.84 34.04 61.83
C SER A 32 -39.80 34.73 62.72
N ALA A 33 -40.23 35.79 63.42
CA ALA A 33 -39.36 36.58 64.31
C ALA A 33 -38.77 35.78 65.49
N ASP A 34 -39.39 34.66 65.86
CA ASP A 34 -38.93 33.70 66.88
C ASP A 34 -38.03 32.58 66.31
N GLY A 35 -37.70 32.62 65.00
CA GLY A 35 -36.81 31.67 64.34
C GLY A 35 -37.46 30.37 63.87
N ALA A 36 -38.79 30.22 64.02
CA ALA A 36 -39.52 29.07 63.50
C ALA A 36 -39.74 29.17 61.98
N VAL A 37 -39.76 28.05 61.26
CA VAL A 37 -40.08 28.04 59.82
C VAL A 37 -41.57 28.23 59.63
N THR A 38 -41.97 29.29 58.93
CA THR A 38 -43.37 29.64 58.67
C THR A 38 -43.82 29.37 57.23
N GLY A 39 -42.88 29.18 56.31
CA GLY A 39 -43.21 28.90 54.92
C GLY A 39 -42.00 28.61 54.05
N VAL A 40 -42.25 28.50 52.74
CA VAL A 40 -41.22 28.34 51.71
C VAL A 40 -41.46 29.37 50.63
N LEU A 41 -40.41 30.11 50.26
CA LEU A 41 -40.34 30.88 49.03
C LEU A 41 -39.75 29.99 47.95
N GLY A 42 -40.55 29.68 46.93
CA GLY A 42 -40.10 28.95 45.75
C GLY A 42 -40.02 29.88 44.55
N ILE A 43 -38.87 29.88 43.85
CA ILE A 43 -38.77 30.42 42.50
C ILE A 43 -38.46 29.28 41.54
N ALA A 44 -39.10 29.29 40.37
CA ALA A 44 -38.93 28.30 39.33
C ALA A 44 -38.54 29.01 38.03
N ARG A 45 -37.52 28.49 37.36
CA ARG A 45 -37.06 28.98 36.07
C ARG A 45 -37.00 27.80 35.11
N GLU A 46 -37.62 27.96 33.96
CA GLU A 46 -37.42 27.02 32.87
C GLU A 46 -36.02 27.18 32.28
N ILE A 47 -35.31 26.06 32.16
CA ILE A 47 -33.95 25.98 31.63
C ILE A 47 -33.83 24.98 30.47
N THR A 48 -34.95 24.53 29.89
CA THR A 48 -35.02 23.54 28.81
C THR A 48 -34.09 23.89 27.64
N GLU A 49 -34.24 25.10 27.10
CA GLU A 49 -33.44 25.55 25.94
C GLU A 49 -31.95 25.67 26.27
N ARG A 50 -31.62 26.11 27.50
CA ARG A 50 -30.23 26.15 27.97
C ARG A 50 -29.61 24.76 28.03
N LYS A 51 -30.33 23.78 28.58
CA LYS A 51 -29.86 22.38 28.68
C LYS A 51 -29.71 21.74 27.29
N LYS A 52 -30.65 21.99 26.37
CA LYS A 52 -30.53 21.51 24.99
C LYS A 52 -29.27 22.05 24.32
N ALA A 53 -29.04 23.37 24.38
CA ALA A 53 -27.85 23.99 23.81
C ALA A 53 -26.55 23.45 24.45
N GLU A 54 -26.54 23.20 25.77
CA GLU A 54 -25.40 22.60 26.46
C GLU A 54 -25.11 21.17 25.98
N ILE A 55 -26.15 20.35 25.83
CA ILE A 55 -26.02 18.97 25.33
C ILE A 55 -25.57 18.97 23.87
N GLU A 56 -26.13 19.84 23.02
CA GLU A 56 -25.74 19.97 21.61
C GLU A 56 -24.26 20.38 21.49
N LEU A 57 -23.83 21.37 22.26
CA LEU A 57 -22.44 21.82 22.28
C LEU A 57 -21.50 20.70 22.74
N ARG A 58 -21.85 19.99 23.81
CA ARG A 58 -21.07 18.86 24.31
C ARG A 58 -20.96 17.76 23.26
N THR A 59 -22.07 17.37 22.65
CA THR A 59 -22.11 16.32 21.63
C THR A 59 -21.31 16.72 20.38
N ALA A 60 -21.41 17.99 19.95
CA ALA A 60 -20.63 18.51 18.83
C ALA A 60 -19.13 18.50 19.13
N LYS A 61 -18.74 18.86 20.37
CA LYS A 61 -17.35 18.81 20.83
C LYS A 61 -16.82 17.38 20.84
N GLU A 62 -17.54 16.44 21.47
CA GLU A 62 -17.15 15.02 21.52
C GLU A 62 -16.95 14.45 20.11
N LYS A 63 -17.87 14.74 19.19
CA LYS A 63 -17.76 14.31 17.78
C LYS A 63 -16.57 14.94 17.05
N ALA A 64 -16.24 16.20 17.36
CA ALA A 64 -15.07 16.87 16.78
C ALA A 64 -13.77 16.23 17.28
N GLU A 65 -13.67 15.96 18.59
CA GLU A 65 -12.54 15.28 19.22
C GLU A 65 -12.36 13.87 18.65
N GLU A 66 -13.43 13.09 18.52
CA GLU A 66 -13.41 11.75 17.92
C GLU A 66 -12.91 11.78 16.46
N ASN A 67 -13.36 12.74 15.66
CA ASN A 67 -12.92 12.88 14.27
C ASN A 67 -11.45 13.29 14.17
N GLU A 68 -10.99 14.17 15.05
CA GLU A 68 -9.58 14.58 15.11
C GLU A 68 -8.69 13.40 15.50
N GLU A 69 -9.08 12.62 16.50
CA GLU A 69 -8.35 11.43 16.94
C GLU A 69 -8.29 10.37 15.83
N LYS A 70 -9.41 10.11 15.15
CA LYS A 70 -9.45 9.19 14.00
C LYS A 70 -8.51 9.64 12.89
N PHE A 71 -8.58 10.91 12.50
CA PHE A 71 -7.72 11.45 11.45
C PHE A 71 -6.25 11.35 11.84
N ARG A 72 -5.90 11.81 13.05
CA ARG A 72 -4.53 11.78 13.58
C ARG A 72 -3.98 10.36 13.60
N THR A 73 -4.75 9.42 14.12
CA THR A 73 -4.36 8.01 14.20
C THR A 73 -4.08 7.44 12.81
N LEU A 74 -5.02 7.59 11.87
CA LEU A 74 -4.85 7.07 10.49
C LEU A 74 -3.67 7.71 9.77
N PHE A 75 -3.46 9.02 9.96
CA PHE A 75 -2.35 9.74 9.37
C PHE A 75 -0.99 9.29 9.93
N GLU A 76 -0.90 9.10 11.25
CA GLU A 76 0.32 8.69 11.96
C GLU A 76 0.73 7.24 11.68
N ILE A 77 -0.23 6.29 11.66
CA ILE A 77 0.06 4.87 11.41
C ILE A 77 0.24 4.52 9.93
N SER A 78 -0.08 5.45 9.02
CA SER A 78 0.03 5.20 7.58
C SER A 78 1.49 4.85 7.22
N PRO A 79 1.73 3.70 6.54
CA PRO A 79 3.08 3.31 6.13
C PRO A 79 3.59 4.10 4.91
N ILE A 80 2.76 4.97 4.35
CA ILE A 80 3.06 5.77 3.16
C ILE A 80 3.51 7.16 3.63
N ALA A 81 4.57 7.69 3.01
CA ALA A 81 5.04 9.03 3.31
C ALA A 81 4.01 10.06 2.87
N ASN A 82 3.35 10.70 3.83
CA ASN A 82 2.27 11.65 3.58
C ASN A 82 2.72 13.07 3.96
N ALA A 83 2.35 14.04 3.12
CA ALA A 83 2.54 15.46 3.37
C ALA A 83 1.27 16.25 3.00
N ILE A 84 0.89 17.19 3.87
CA ILE A 84 -0.16 18.18 3.62
C ILE A 84 0.51 19.50 3.30
N ILE A 85 0.23 20.05 2.13
CA ILE A 85 0.86 21.26 1.62
C ILE A 85 -0.24 22.30 1.33
N GLU A 86 -0.08 23.52 1.81
CA GLU A 86 -1.00 24.62 1.54
C GLU A 86 -0.89 25.06 0.07
N LYS A 87 -2.01 25.11 -0.64
CA LYS A 87 -2.05 25.31 -2.09
C LYS A 87 -1.53 26.68 -2.53
N GLU A 88 -1.85 27.73 -1.79
CA GLU A 88 -1.51 29.12 -2.17
C GLU A 88 -0.03 29.44 -1.98
N THR A 89 0.56 28.97 -0.88
CA THR A 89 1.92 29.35 -0.46
C THR A 89 2.95 28.26 -0.80
N GLY A 90 2.49 27.02 -0.98
CA GLY A 90 3.34 25.83 -1.12
C GLY A 90 3.97 25.37 0.21
N LEU A 91 3.53 25.92 1.35
CA LEU A 91 4.09 25.60 2.66
C LEU A 91 3.62 24.24 3.16
N ILE A 92 4.55 23.46 3.68
CA ILE A 92 4.26 22.19 4.34
C ILE A 92 3.56 22.50 5.66
N LYS A 93 2.34 22.00 5.81
CA LYS A 93 1.53 22.15 7.02
C LYS A 93 1.61 20.93 7.91
N GLU A 94 1.79 19.75 7.33
CA GLU A 94 1.87 18.52 8.10
C GLU A 94 2.63 17.41 7.36
N VAL A 95 3.30 16.53 8.10
CA VAL A 95 3.91 15.29 7.58
C VAL A 95 3.76 14.16 8.59
N ASN A 96 3.65 12.92 8.13
CA ASN A 96 3.54 11.76 9.02
C ASN A 96 4.91 11.13 9.35
N PRO A 97 4.98 10.20 10.32
CA PRO A 97 6.23 9.51 10.67
C PRO A 97 6.87 8.73 9.51
N ALA A 98 6.05 8.17 8.60
CA ALA A 98 6.56 7.49 7.41
C ALA A 98 7.32 8.45 6.48
N PHE A 99 6.86 9.71 6.34
CA PHE A 99 7.59 10.74 5.61
C PHE A 99 8.95 11.02 6.25
N GLU A 100 9.02 11.16 7.57
CA GLU A 100 10.31 11.39 8.24
C GLU A 100 11.27 10.22 8.05
N SER A 101 10.74 8.99 8.12
CA SER A 101 11.53 7.77 8.01
C SER A 101 12.05 7.54 6.59
N SER A 102 11.21 7.80 5.58
CA SER A 102 11.55 7.63 4.17
C SER A 102 12.49 8.73 3.65
N THR A 103 12.29 9.98 4.09
CA THR A 103 13.04 11.12 3.53
C THR A 103 14.18 11.60 4.42
N GLY A 104 14.16 11.29 5.71
CA GLY A 104 15.13 11.75 6.71
C GLY A 104 14.89 13.17 7.22
N PHE A 105 13.91 13.90 6.69
CA PHE A 105 13.55 15.23 7.16
C PHE A 105 12.60 15.15 8.34
N LYS A 106 12.93 15.82 9.45
CA LYS A 106 12.06 15.85 10.62
C LYS A 106 10.97 16.88 10.43
N ARG A 107 9.76 16.56 10.87
CA ARG A 107 8.58 17.44 10.90
C ARG A 107 8.95 18.81 11.46
N LYS A 108 9.60 18.84 12.63
CA LYS A 108 10.02 20.10 13.29
C LYS A 108 10.95 20.97 12.45
N GLU A 109 11.69 20.38 11.52
CA GLU A 109 12.61 21.11 10.63
C GLU A 109 11.85 21.72 9.45
N ILE A 110 10.87 21.02 8.88
CA ILE A 110 10.30 21.35 7.56
C ILE A 110 8.92 21.99 7.58
N ILE A 111 8.20 21.94 8.70
CA ILE A 111 6.90 22.59 8.82
C ILE A 111 7.06 24.10 8.60
N GLY A 112 6.22 24.66 7.74
CA GLY A 112 6.30 26.06 7.33
C GLY A 112 7.37 26.35 6.28
N GLN A 113 8.11 25.35 5.78
CA GLN A 113 8.97 25.51 4.60
C GLN A 113 8.19 25.21 3.31
N LYS A 114 8.64 25.74 2.18
CA LYS A 114 8.04 25.39 0.88
C LYS A 114 8.46 23.99 0.48
N ALA A 115 7.51 23.16 0.05
CA ALA A 115 7.80 21.79 -0.36
C ALA A 115 8.84 21.68 -1.48
N GLY A 116 8.86 22.65 -2.40
CA GLY A 116 9.85 22.71 -3.47
C GLY A 116 11.28 22.97 -2.99
N ASP A 117 11.47 23.54 -1.79
CA ASP A 117 12.79 23.91 -1.28
C ASP A 117 13.50 22.74 -0.59
N LEU A 118 12.79 21.64 -0.31
CA LEU A 118 13.34 20.47 0.35
C LEU A 118 14.38 19.67 -0.45
N LYS A 119 14.67 20.05 -1.71
CA LYS A 119 15.64 19.38 -2.61
C LYS A 119 15.48 17.85 -2.69
N ILE A 120 14.29 17.33 -2.34
CA ILE A 120 13.93 15.91 -2.43
C ILE A 120 13.97 15.45 -3.89
N TRP A 121 13.58 16.32 -4.82
CA TRP A 121 13.66 16.04 -6.25
C TRP A 121 14.84 16.76 -6.86
N SER A 122 15.57 16.06 -7.73
CA SER A 122 16.56 16.68 -8.61
C SER A 122 15.90 17.78 -9.45
N ALA A 123 16.68 18.77 -9.91
CA ALA A 123 16.13 19.85 -10.72
C ALA A 123 15.37 19.33 -11.97
N PRO A 124 15.89 18.38 -12.77
CA PRO A 124 15.16 17.80 -13.89
C PRO A 124 13.83 17.16 -13.48
N GLU A 125 13.83 16.41 -12.38
CA GLU A 125 12.64 15.71 -11.90
C GLU A 125 11.58 16.69 -11.38
N ARG A 126 12.01 17.75 -10.67
CA ARG A 126 11.12 18.83 -10.25
C ARG A 126 10.46 19.51 -11.45
N TYR A 127 11.20 19.80 -12.52
CA TYR A 127 10.62 20.38 -13.73
C TYR A 127 9.61 19.45 -14.41
N ARG A 128 9.89 18.14 -14.44
CA ARG A 128 8.95 17.13 -14.93
C ARG A 128 7.67 17.13 -14.12
N LEU A 129 7.77 17.09 -12.79
CA LEU A 129 6.62 17.10 -11.88
C LEU A 129 5.76 18.36 -12.02
N VAL A 130 6.38 19.54 -12.12
CA VAL A 130 5.66 20.80 -12.35
C VAL A 130 4.93 20.78 -13.70
N ARG A 131 5.51 20.16 -14.73
CA ARG A 131 4.87 20.02 -16.04
C ARG A 131 3.69 19.05 -15.99
N GLU A 132 3.88 17.86 -15.43
CA GLU A 132 2.81 16.88 -15.23
C GLU A 132 1.66 17.48 -14.43
N TRP A 133 1.97 18.24 -13.38
CA TRP A 133 1.00 18.94 -12.56
C TRP A 133 0.18 19.99 -13.33
N LYS A 134 0.82 20.73 -14.24
CA LYS A 134 0.12 21.72 -15.08
C LYS A 134 -0.83 21.07 -16.08
N LEU A 135 -0.51 19.86 -16.52
CA LEU A 135 -1.34 19.09 -17.46
C LEU A 135 -2.45 18.34 -16.74
N ASN A 136 -2.14 17.77 -15.58
CA ASN A 136 -3.03 16.99 -14.72
C ASN A 136 -3.05 17.59 -13.32
N THR A 137 -4.19 18.17 -12.95
CA THR A 137 -4.44 18.73 -11.61
C THR A 137 -4.51 17.67 -10.50
N ASN A 138 -4.38 16.39 -10.86
CA ASN A 138 -4.33 15.25 -9.96
C ASN A 138 -3.29 14.24 -10.47
N LEU A 139 -2.20 14.07 -9.74
CA LEU A 139 -1.18 13.08 -10.04
C LEU A 139 -1.50 11.79 -9.30
N LYS A 140 -1.48 10.66 -10.01
CA LYS A 140 -1.74 9.34 -9.42
C LYS A 140 -0.64 8.36 -9.81
N ASN A 141 -0.05 7.73 -8.81
CA ASN A 141 0.95 6.66 -8.94
C ASN A 141 2.06 6.98 -9.96
N LEU A 142 2.52 8.23 -9.97
CA LEU A 142 3.60 8.65 -10.86
C LEU A 142 4.91 8.14 -10.30
N GLU A 143 5.63 7.31 -11.05
CA GLU A 143 6.99 6.92 -10.69
C GLU A 143 7.91 8.14 -10.70
N VAL A 144 8.58 8.38 -9.59
CA VAL A 144 9.48 9.50 -9.38
C VAL A 144 10.78 9.05 -8.74
N LYS A 145 11.88 9.69 -9.13
CA LYS A 145 13.15 9.58 -8.41
C LYS A 145 13.23 10.68 -7.37
N TYR A 146 13.67 10.33 -6.17
CA TYR A 146 13.84 11.29 -5.09
C TYR A 146 15.07 10.93 -4.27
N SER A 147 15.69 11.95 -3.67
CA SER A 147 16.86 11.81 -2.82
C SER A 147 16.51 12.15 -1.38
N THR A 148 16.99 11.34 -0.45
CA THR A 148 16.79 11.57 0.99
C THR A 148 17.73 12.66 1.50
N LYS A 149 17.54 13.09 2.75
CA LYS A 149 18.48 14.00 3.46
C LYS A 149 19.91 13.46 3.54
N TRP A 150 20.08 12.13 3.43
CA TRP A 150 21.38 11.46 3.42
C TRP A 150 21.96 11.27 2.01
N ASN A 151 21.35 11.89 1.00
CA ASN A 151 21.77 11.80 -0.40
C ASN A 151 21.70 10.38 -0.98
N GLU A 152 20.73 9.58 -0.51
CA GLU A 152 20.42 8.27 -1.07
C GLU A 152 19.35 8.43 -2.15
N ASP A 153 19.60 7.84 -3.32
CA ASP A 153 18.62 7.82 -4.40
C ASP A 153 17.60 6.70 -4.20
N ARG A 154 16.33 7.10 -4.23
CA ARG A 154 15.16 6.26 -4.04
C ARG A 154 14.20 6.44 -5.20
N THR A 155 13.34 5.43 -5.40
CA THR A 155 12.24 5.50 -6.37
C THR A 155 10.92 5.36 -5.62
N GLY A 156 9.99 6.28 -5.89
CA GLY A 156 8.69 6.32 -5.24
C GLY A 156 7.54 6.40 -6.24
N LEU A 157 6.35 5.97 -5.80
CA LEU A 157 5.08 6.23 -6.46
C LEU A 157 4.42 7.43 -5.81
N LEU A 158 4.50 8.58 -6.49
CA LEU A 158 3.94 9.84 -6.04
C LEU A 158 2.49 9.99 -6.50
N SER A 159 1.61 10.23 -5.55
CA SER A 159 0.25 10.73 -5.80
C SER A 159 0.08 12.08 -5.13
N VAL A 160 -0.50 13.05 -5.84
CA VAL A 160 -0.78 14.39 -5.30
C VAL A 160 -2.20 14.77 -5.68
N THR A 161 -3.06 14.91 -4.67
CA THR A 161 -4.49 15.19 -4.86
C THR A 161 -4.87 16.51 -4.17
N PRO A 162 -5.61 17.41 -4.84
CA PRO A 162 -6.13 18.62 -4.21
C PRO A 162 -7.27 18.30 -3.24
N ALA A 163 -7.30 19.00 -2.12
CA ALA A 163 -8.37 18.93 -1.12
C ALA A 163 -8.75 20.35 -0.67
N PHE A 164 -9.98 20.52 -0.18
CA PHE A 164 -10.45 21.76 0.42
C PHE A 164 -10.89 21.48 1.85
N ILE A 165 -10.32 22.20 2.80
CA ILE A 165 -10.62 22.08 4.23
C ILE A 165 -11.01 23.47 4.71
N SER A 166 -12.24 23.63 5.21
CA SER A 166 -12.76 24.92 5.72
C SER A 166 -12.59 26.08 4.74
N GLY A 167 -12.86 25.85 3.45
CA GLY A 167 -12.73 26.86 2.39
C GLY A 167 -11.30 27.11 1.89
N LYS A 168 -10.30 26.46 2.49
CA LYS A 168 -8.88 26.63 2.14
C LYS A 168 -8.34 25.44 1.36
N GLY A 169 -7.55 25.73 0.32
CA GLY A 169 -6.99 24.72 -0.57
C GLY A 169 -5.70 24.08 -0.03
N TYR A 170 -5.63 22.76 -0.14
CA TYR A 170 -4.47 21.94 0.23
C TYR A 170 -4.14 20.93 -0.86
N TYR A 171 -2.90 20.44 -0.85
CA TYR A 171 -2.48 19.25 -1.55
C TYR A 171 -2.15 18.17 -0.54
N PHE A 172 -2.72 17.00 -0.76
CA PHE A 172 -2.35 15.78 -0.08
C PHE A 172 -1.40 15.00 -0.98
N ALA A 173 -0.12 14.98 -0.60
CA ALA A 173 0.92 14.25 -1.31
C ALA A 173 1.23 12.95 -0.57
N MET A 174 1.28 11.86 -1.32
CA MET A 174 1.61 10.52 -0.84
C MET A 174 2.75 9.98 -1.68
N ASN A 175 3.79 9.46 -1.05
CA ASN A 175 4.91 8.82 -1.72
C ASN A 175 5.13 7.41 -1.14
N LEU A 176 4.89 6.39 -1.95
CA LEU A 176 5.19 5.00 -1.59
C LEU A 176 6.58 4.64 -2.13
N ASP A 177 7.54 4.34 -1.26
CA ASP A 177 8.86 3.87 -1.69
C ASP A 177 8.74 2.47 -2.31
N ILE A 178 9.24 2.33 -3.54
CA ILE A 178 9.27 1.07 -4.30
C ILE A 178 10.70 0.67 -4.71
N THR A 179 11.71 1.28 -4.10
CA THR A 179 13.13 1.09 -4.44
C THR A 179 13.55 -0.36 -4.31
N GLU A 180 13.27 -0.97 -3.15
CA GLU A 180 13.66 -2.37 -2.90
C GLU A 180 12.90 -3.35 -3.78
N ARG A 181 11.64 -3.03 -4.11
CA ARG A 181 10.85 -3.81 -5.07
C ARG A 181 11.48 -3.77 -6.46
N ILE A 182 11.83 -2.59 -6.97
CA ILE A 182 12.50 -2.45 -8.27
C ILE A 182 13.84 -3.17 -8.28
N LYS A 183 14.65 -3.04 -7.23
CA LYS A 183 15.94 -3.75 -7.11
C LYS A 183 15.75 -5.26 -7.17
N ALA A 184 14.77 -5.81 -6.46
CA ALA A 184 14.46 -7.23 -6.49
C ALA A 184 14.00 -7.68 -7.88
N GLU A 185 13.10 -6.92 -8.53
CA GLU A 185 12.64 -7.22 -9.90
C GLU A 185 13.79 -7.18 -10.92
N LEU A 186 14.71 -6.22 -10.80
CA LEU A 186 15.90 -6.13 -11.64
C LEU A 186 16.88 -7.28 -11.41
N ALA A 187 17.14 -7.65 -10.16
CA ALA A 187 18.02 -8.77 -9.82
C ALA A 187 17.48 -10.10 -10.38
N VAL A 188 16.17 -10.33 -10.31
CA VAL A 188 15.52 -11.49 -10.94
C VAL A 188 15.69 -11.45 -12.45
N ARG A 189 15.38 -10.32 -13.10
CA ARG A 189 15.52 -10.16 -14.55
C ARG A 189 16.97 -10.37 -15.02
N GLU A 190 17.95 -9.84 -14.29
CA GLU A 190 19.37 -10.02 -14.61
C GLU A 190 19.79 -11.48 -14.43
N SER A 191 19.35 -12.14 -13.36
CA SER A 191 19.58 -13.58 -13.15
C SER A 191 18.99 -14.41 -14.28
N GLU A 192 17.77 -14.11 -14.72
CA GLU A 192 17.13 -14.78 -15.87
C GLU A 192 17.89 -14.53 -17.17
N ALA A 193 18.29 -13.29 -17.43
CA ALA A 193 19.06 -12.93 -18.62
C ALA A 193 20.43 -13.64 -18.65
N ASN A 194 21.12 -13.70 -17.51
CA ASN A 194 22.40 -14.38 -17.36
C ASN A 194 22.27 -15.90 -17.55
N LEU A 195 21.26 -16.53 -16.94
CA LEU A 195 20.96 -17.94 -17.17
C LEU A 195 20.68 -18.23 -18.65
N ASN A 196 19.86 -17.40 -19.28
CA ASN A 196 19.57 -17.51 -20.71
C ASN A 196 20.83 -17.36 -21.56
N ALA A 197 21.73 -16.42 -21.24
CA ALA A 197 22.99 -16.25 -21.96
C ALA A 197 23.91 -17.48 -21.81
N VAL A 198 24.10 -18.00 -20.59
CA VAL A 198 24.95 -19.18 -20.33
C VAL A 198 24.40 -20.43 -21.04
N VAL A 199 23.10 -20.64 -20.99
CA VAL A 199 22.44 -21.81 -21.58
C VAL A 199 22.38 -21.74 -23.11
N ASN A 200 22.31 -20.54 -23.70
CA ASN A 200 22.20 -20.36 -25.15
C ASN A 200 23.52 -20.07 -25.89
N ASN A 201 24.62 -19.77 -25.20
CA ASN A 201 25.93 -19.52 -25.84
C ASN A 201 26.63 -20.83 -26.31
N ARG A 202 26.09 -22.00 -25.94
CA ARG A 202 26.69 -23.28 -26.33
C ARG A 202 26.01 -23.86 -27.57
N ASN A 203 26.81 -24.41 -28.48
CA ASN A 203 26.34 -25.33 -29.54
C ASN A 203 25.98 -26.72 -28.97
N GLU A 204 25.58 -26.79 -27.70
CA GLU A 204 25.20 -28.00 -26.99
C GLU A 204 23.70 -27.95 -26.74
N SER A 205 22.99 -29.05 -27.00
CA SER A 205 21.58 -29.16 -26.66
C SER A 205 21.41 -29.28 -25.15
N ILE A 206 20.75 -28.29 -24.53
CA ILE A 206 20.46 -28.29 -23.10
C ILE A 206 18.95 -28.28 -22.91
N TRP A 207 18.45 -29.28 -22.18
CA TRP A 207 17.07 -29.33 -21.75
C TRP A 207 16.91 -30.02 -20.40
N SER A 208 15.75 -29.79 -19.78
CA SER A 208 15.32 -30.52 -18.58
C SER A 208 13.84 -30.86 -18.66
N ILE A 209 13.43 -31.86 -17.88
CA ILE A 209 12.05 -32.32 -17.78
C ILE A 209 11.62 -32.49 -16.33
N ASP A 210 10.32 -32.42 -16.05
CA ASP A 210 9.75 -32.81 -14.76
C ASP A 210 9.50 -34.34 -14.66
N LYS A 211 8.93 -34.78 -13.53
CA LYS A 211 8.58 -36.19 -13.27
C LYS A 211 7.48 -36.72 -14.20
N ASP A 212 6.69 -35.84 -14.79
CA ASP A 212 5.62 -36.18 -15.72
C ASP A 212 6.11 -36.07 -17.18
N PHE A 213 7.40 -35.84 -17.40
CA PHE A 213 8.05 -35.67 -18.71
C PHE A 213 7.64 -34.40 -19.47
N ASN A 214 7.29 -33.32 -18.78
CA ASN A 214 7.11 -32.00 -19.41
C ASN A 214 8.45 -31.27 -19.50
N PHE A 215 8.75 -30.65 -20.64
CA PHE A 215 9.96 -29.85 -20.81
C PHE A 215 9.93 -28.59 -19.92
N LEU A 216 10.94 -28.41 -19.06
CA LEU A 216 11.04 -27.28 -18.13
C LEU A 216 12.00 -26.18 -18.61
N ILE A 217 13.17 -26.58 -19.09
CA ILE A 217 14.20 -25.69 -19.64
C ILE A 217 14.54 -26.21 -21.02
N LEU A 218 14.67 -25.29 -21.98
CA LEU A 218 15.03 -25.56 -23.37
C LEU A 218 15.96 -24.44 -23.82
N ASN A 219 17.15 -24.77 -24.31
CA ASN A 219 17.99 -23.79 -24.98
C ASN A 219 17.66 -23.69 -26.47
N ASN A 220 18.04 -22.59 -27.10
CA ASN A 220 17.75 -22.29 -28.51
C ASN A 220 18.34 -23.37 -29.43
N PHE A 221 19.57 -23.82 -29.16
CA PHE A 221 20.20 -24.86 -29.96
C PHE A 221 19.41 -26.19 -29.93
N PHE A 222 18.88 -26.58 -28.77
CA PHE A 222 18.03 -27.77 -28.67
C PHE A 222 16.70 -27.57 -29.41
N ILE A 223 16.04 -26.41 -29.28
CA ILE A 223 14.79 -26.11 -30.00
C ILE A 223 15.03 -26.21 -31.51
N ASP A 224 16.07 -25.55 -32.02
CA ASP A 224 16.40 -25.54 -33.45
C ASP A 224 16.80 -26.93 -33.96
N SER A 225 17.57 -27.68 -33.17
CA SER A 225 17.97 -29.05 -33.53
C SER A 225 16.77 -30.00 -33.52
N PHE A 226 15.89 -29.89 -32.53
CA PHE A 226 14.69 -30.69 -32.44
C PHE A 226 13.72 -30.38 -33.58
N GLU A 227 13.53 -29.10 -33.92
CA GLU A 227 12.69 -28.67 -35.05
C GLU A 227 13.24 -29.21 -36.37
N LYS A 228 14.56 -29.21 -36.59
CA LYS A 228 15.16 -29.79 -37.79
C LYS A 228 14.92 -31.29 -37.92
N VAL A 229 15.01 -32.03 -36.82
CA VAL A 229 14.87 -33.51 -36.81
C VAL A 229 13.41 -33.94 -36.89
N PHE A 230 12.56 -33.36 -36.06
CA PHE A 230 11.17 -33.80 -35.88
C PHE A 230 10.14 -32.90 -36.57
N GLN A 231 10.56 -31.79 -37.20
CA GLN A 231 9.69 -30.80 -37.85
C GLN A 231 8.63 -30.22 -36.90
N ILE A 232 8.96 -30.18 -35.59
CA ILE A 232 8.09 -29.68 -34.51
C ILE A 232 8.85 -28.62 -33.73
N LYS A 233 8.28 -27.42 -33.64
CA LYS A 233 8.82 -26.35 -32.82
C LYS A 233 8.41 -26.53 -31.36
N LEU A 234 9.37 -26.86 -30.51
CA LEU A 234 9.14 -27.07 -29.08
C LEU A 234 8.80 -25.78 -28.34
N LYS A 235 8.01 -25.93 -27.27
CA LYS A 235 7.74 -24.91 -26.26
C LYS A 235 7.87 -25.51 -24.87
N LYS A 236 8.23 -24.67 -23.91
CA LYS A 236 8.24 -25.02 -22.49
C LYS A 236 6.85 -25.51 -22.05
N GLY A 237 6.81 -26.55 -21.23
CA GLY A 237 5.59 -27.17 -20.69
C GLY A 237 4.98 -28.25 -21.58
N ILE A 238 5.44 -28.44 -22.83
CA ILE A 238 4.97 -29.53 -23.68
C ILE A 238 5.50 -30.86 -23.13
N ASN A 239 4.64 -31.89 -23.13
CA ASN A 239 5.02 -33.23 -22.72
C ASN A 239 5.82 -33.94 -23.82
N VAL A 240 6.91 -34.61 -23.46
CA VAL A 240 7.76 -35.34 -24.41
C VAL A 240 6.97 -36.39 -25.19
N LYS A 241 5.96 -37.03 -24.58
CA LYS A 241 5.15 -38.08 -25.21
C LYS A 241 4.31 -37.56 -26.39
N ASP A 242 4.00 -36.26 -26.40
CA ASP A 242 3.10 -35.66 -27.39
C ASP A 242 3.86 -35.19 -28.63
N VAL A 243 5.20 -35.14 -28.57
CA VAL A 243 6.07 -34.64 -29.64
C VAL A 243 7.03 -35.70 -30.21
N LEU A 244 7.20 -36.83 -29.52
CA LEU A 244 8.01 -37.93 -30.01
C LEU A 244 7.14 -39.11 -30.47
N PRO A 245 7.51 -39.81 -31.56
CA PRO A 245 6.92 -41.10 -31.91
C PRO A 245 7.02 -42.11 -30.75
N GLY A 246 6.08 -43.05 -30.65
CA GLY A 246 5.95 -43.93 -29.48
C GLY A 246 7.18 -44.78 -29.17
N ASP A 247 7.88 -45.27 -30.19
CA ASP A 247 9.14 -46.01 -30.06
C ASP A 247 10.28 -45.13 -29.52
N GLN A 248 10.41 -43.91 -30.04
CA GLN A 248 11.37 -42.91 -29.58
C GLN A 248 11.06 -42.45 -28.16
N PHE A 249 9.78 -42.17 -27.85
CA PHE A 249 9.36 -41.80 -26.51
C PHE A 249 9.72 -42.89 -25.50
N MET A 250 9.44 -44.17 -25.80
CA MET A 250 9.79 -45.28 -24.91
C MET A 250 11.30 -45.40 -24.70
N PHE A 251 12.10 -45.19 -25.76
CA PHE A 251 13.56 -45.16 -25.67
C PHE A 251 14.08 -44.07 -24.72
N TRP A 252 13.50 -42.86 -24.79
CA TRP A 252 13.87 -41.73 -23.93
C TRP A 252 13.32 -41.87 -22.51
N LYS A 253 12.06 -42.30 -22.37
CA LYS A 253 11.37 -42.54 -21.09
C LYS A 253 12.19 -43.43 -20.16
N GLN A 254 12.68 -44.57 -20.66
CA GLN A 254 13.49 -45.49 -19.85
C GLN A 254 14.76 -44.83 -19.28
N LYS A 255 15.36 -43.90 -20.02
CA LYS A 255 16.57 -43.18 -19.57
C LYS A 255 16.22 -42.07 -18.60
N TYR A 256 15.17 -41.31 -18.89
CA TYR A 256 14.66 -40.30 -17.98
C TYR A 256 14.26 -40.91 -16.63
N GLU A 257 13.55 -42.03 -16.60
CA GLU A 257 13.18 -42.73 -15.35
C GLU A 257 14.40 -43.20 -14.56
N LYS A 258 15.42 -43.74 -15.23
CA LYS A 258 16.69 -44.12 -14.59
C LYS A 258 17.41 -42.89 -14.02
N SER A 259 17.39 -41.78 -14.75
CA SER A 259 18.02 -40.52 -14.33
C SER A 259 17.29 -39.86 -13.17
N LEU A 260 15.96 -39.84 -13.18
CA LEU A 260 15.11 -39.32 -12.10
C LEU A 260 15.23 -40.11 -10.79
N LYS A 261 15.76 -41.34 -10.84
CA LYS A 261 16.13 -42.16 -9.69
C LYS A 261 17.55 -41.86 -9.16
N GLY A 262 18.21 -40.82 -9.66
CA GLY A 262 19.54 -40.38 -9.23
C GLY A 262 20.72 -40.96 -10.02
N ASN A 263 20.48 -41.76 -11.06
CA ASN A 263 21.57 -42.34 -11.83
C ASN A 263 22.03 -41.39 -12.94
N ARG A 264 23.33 -41.10 -13.02
CA ARG A 264 23.90 -40.43 -14.19
C ARG A 264 23.98 -41.42 -15.36
N ILE A 265 23.41 -41.07 -16.49
CA ILE A 265 23.39 -41.90 -17.71
C ILE A 265 24.18 -41.19 -18.79
N THR A 266 25.05 -41.91 -19.48
CA THR A 266 25.77 -41.40 -20.65
C THR A 266 25.71 -42.43 -21.76
N PHE A 267 25.38 -41.99 -22.97
CA PHE A 267 25.26 -42.87 -24.13
C PHE A 267 25.46 -42.06 -25.42
N GLU A 268 25.81 -42.74 -26.49
CA GLU A 268 25.92 -42.14 -27.83
C GLU A 268 24.74 -42.61 -28.67
N PHE A 269 24.23 -41.72 -29.51
CA PHE A 269 23.08 -41.98 -30.36
C PHE A 269 23.21 -41.22 -31.68
N GLU A 270 22.87 -41.92 -32.76
CA GLU A 270 22.92 -41.39 -34.12
C GLU A 270 21.55 -40.88 -34.51
N ILE A 271 21.49 -39.61 -34.90
CA ILE A 271 20.26 -38.99 -35.40
C ILE A 271 20.39 -38.77 -36.90
N PRO A 272 19.56 -39.44 -37.73
CA PRO A 272 19.50 -39.14 -39.15
C PRO A 272 18.85 -37.78 -39.36
N VAL A 273 19.54 -36.87 -40.06
CA VAL A 273 19.07 -35.53 -40.42
C VAL A 273 19.16 -35.38 -41.94
N GLY A 274 18.05 -35.62 -42.63
CA GLY A 274 18.00 -35.63 -44.09
C GLY A 274 18.88 -36.73 -44.69
N LYS A 275 19.93 -36.36 -45.43
CA LYS A 275 20.91 -37.29 -46.04
C LYS A 275 22.17 -37.51 -45.20
N SER A 276 22.28 -36.87 -44.04
CA SER A 276 23.45 -36.96 -43.16
C SER A 276 23.09 -37.64 -41.84
N VAL A 277 24.09 -38.22 -41.16
CA VAL A 277 23.95 -38.78 -39.81
C VAL A 277 24.75 -37.92 -38.85
N VAL A 278 24.13 -37.51 -37.75
CA VAL A 278 24.79 -36.75 -36.68
C VAL A 278 24.98 -37.67 -35.49
N HIS A 279 26.23 -37.90 -35.08
CA HIS A 279 26.55 -38.62 -33.85
C HIS A 279 26.47 -37.65 -32.68
N MET A 280 25.63 -37.94 -31.69
CA MET A 280 25.51 -37.13 -30.48
C MET A 280 25.76 -37.96 -29.24
N ARG A 281 26.52 -37.38 -28.32
CA ARG A 281 26.69 -37.91 -26.98
C ARG A 281 25.71 -37.23 -26.03
N PHE A 282 24.92 -38.04 -25.35
CA PHE A 282 23.92 -37.60 -24.39
C PHE A 282 24.39 -37.88 -22.97
N ILE A 283 24.26 -36.89 -22.09
CA ILE A 283 24.52 -37.00 -20.66
C ILE A 283 23.25 -36.57 -19.94
N LEU A 284 22.62 -37.52 -19.25
CA LEU A 284 21.44 -37.27 -18.43
C LEU A 284 21.82 -37.42 -16.97
N THR A 285 21.45 -36.43 -16.16
CA THR A 285 21.65 -36.45 -14.71
C THR A 285 20.44 -35.84 -14.03
N GLN A 286 20.16 -36.26 -12.80
CA GLN A 286 19.21 -35.57 -11.95
C GLN A 286 19.80 -34.20 -11.57
N LEU A 287 19.00 -33.15 -11.70
CA LEU A 287 19.27 -31.81 -11.18
C LEU A 287 18.72 -31.69 -9.75
#